data_AF-A0A3P8M4G6-F1
#
_entry.id   AF-A0A3P8M4G6-F1
#
_cell.length_a   1.000
_cell.length_b   1.000
_cell.length_c   1.000
_cell.angle_alpha   90.00
_cell.angle_beta   90.00
_cell.angle_gamma   90.00
#
_symmetry.space_group_name_H-M   'P 1'
#
loop_
_entity.id
_entity.type
_entity.pdbx_description
1 polymer ?
#
loop_
_entity_poly.entity_id
_entity_poly.type
_entity_poly.pdbx_seq_one_letter_code
_entity_poly.pdbx_strand_id
1 'polypeptide(L)'
;MRYVAGQPAERILPPGSFAGLSHGFPPGVPLSSDEKIRVLVWNIFKQQRAEWKSVLNNFGKDAHLVLLQEAQTTPELVRFATTNYLAADQVPALVLPQHPSGVMTLASTHPVYCCPLREREPILRLAKSALVTVYPLPDMRLLMVVNIHAVNFSLGVDVYSKQLLPIGDQIAHHSGPVIMAGDFNAWSRPRMNALYRFAREMSLREVRFFRRSAPPRFWSPARFCVLPGVKRARCLRAGYPRLRSQPATRRIQSRQA
;
A
#
# COMPACT_ATOMS: atom_id res chain seq x y z
N MET A 1 2.15 -3.32 13.17
CA MET A 1 2.77 -2.34 14.08
C MET A 1 2.11 -1.02 13.85
N ARG A 2 1.73 -0.31 14.90
CA ARG A 2 1.18 1.03 14.85
C ARG A 2 2.17 2.01 15.48
N TYR A 3 2.32 3.17 14.85
CA TYR A 3 3.13 4.28 15.33
C TYR A 3 2.24 5.51 15.47
N VAL A 4 2.26 6.12 16.65
CA VAL A 4 1.53 7.34 17.01
C VAL A 4 2.50 8.29 17.70
N ALA A 5 2.35 9.60 17.49
CA ALA A 5 3.23 10.60 18.10
C ALA A 5 3.24 10.48 19.64
N GLY A 6 4.43 10.46 20.22
CA GLY A 6 4.61 10.39 21.68
C GLY A 6 4.26 9.04 22.33
N GLN A 7 3.91 8.02 21.55
CA GLN A 7 3.54 6.70 22.05
C GLN A 7 4.58 5.63 21.63
N PRO A 8 4.81 4.58 22.45
CA PRO A 8 5.62 3.45 22.02
C PRO A 8 4.97 2.72 20.83
N ALA A 9 5.80 2.06 20.01
CA ALA A 9 5.30 1.29 18.89
C ALA A 9 4.44 0.11 19.36
N GLU A 10 3.20 0.03 18.88
CA GLU A 10 2.22 -0.95 19.34
C GLU A 10 2.08 -2.10 18.34
N ARG A 11 1.98 -3.34 18.84
CA ARG A 11 1.63 -4.49 18.01
C ARG A 11 0.12 -4.65 17.94
N ILE A 12 -0.47 -4.16 16.85
CA ILE A 12 -1.88 -4.42 16.53
C ILE A 12 -2.06 -5.91 16.21
N LEU A 13 -2.89 -6.59 17.00
CA LEU A 13 -3.34 -7.93 16.71
C LEU A 13 -4.44 -7.87 15.64
N PRO A 14 -4.47 -8.80 14.68
CA PRO A 14 -5.59 -8.88 13.76
C PRO A 14 -6.88 -8.98 14.58
N PRO A 15 -7.88 -8.14 14.34
CA PRO A 15 -9.21 -8.41 14.84
C PRO A 15 -9.66 -9.77 14.29
N GLY A 16 -10.66 -10.40 14.93
CA GLY A 16 -11.33 -11.55 14.33
C GLY A 16 -11.92 -11.23 12.94
N SER A 17 -12.59 -12.20 12.31
CA SER A 17 -13.25 -11.98 11.01
C SER A 17 -14.06 -10.68 11.00
N PHE A 18 -13.90 -9.85 9.95
CA PHE A 18 -14.63 -8.58 9.80
C PHE A 18 -16.15 -8.78 9.91
N ALA A 19 -16.66 -9.94 9.51
CA ALA A 19 -18.06 -10.35 9.65
C ALA A 19 -18.60 -10.20 11.09
N GLY A 20 -17.79 -10.48 12.11
CA GLY A 20 -18.18 -10.40 13.52
C GLY A 20 -18.13 -8.99 14.12
N LEU A 21 -17.67 -8.00 13.36
CA LEU A 21 -17.46 -6.61 13.82
C LEU A 21 -18.45 -5.62 13.18
N SER A 22 -19.37 -6.12 12.36
CA SER A 22 -20.37 -5.35 11.61
C SER A 22 -21.37 -4.57 12.50
N HIS A 23 -21.35 -4.75 13.83
CA HIS A 23 -22.29 -4.14 14.78
C HIS A 23 -21.62 -3.41 15.97
N GLY A 24 -20.45 -2.78 15.81
CA GLY A 24 -19.89 -2.02 16.94
C GLY A 24 -18.54 -1.35 16.78
N PHE A 25 -18.19 -0.82 15.61
CA PHE A 25 -17.00 0.04 15.55
C PHE A 25 -17.28 1.31 16.36
N PRO A 26 -16.41 1.68 17.32
CA PRO A 26 -16.58 2.91 18.07
C PRO A 26 -16.60 4.10 17.09
N PRO A 27 -17.39 5.15 17.35
CA PRO A 27 -17.40 6.34 16.52
C PRO A 27 -15.97 6.92 16.49
N GLY A 28 -15.29 6.77 15.36
CA GLY A 28 -13.98 7.38 15.12
C GLY A 28 -14.13 8.74 14.47
N VAL A 29 -13.08 9.57 14.56
CA VAL A 29 -13.02 10.85 13.85
C VAL A 29 -13.01 10.57 12.34
N PRO A 30 -13.91 11.17 11.54
CA PRO A 30 -13.94 10.97 10.09
C PRO A 30 -12.59 11.24 9.42
N LEU A 31 -12.25 10.45 8.39
CA LEU A 31 -10.98 10.55 7.65
C LEU A 31 -10.74 11.94 7.04
N SER A 32 -11.81 12.60 6.64
CA SER A 32 -11.79 13.94 6.05
C SER A 32 -13.10 14.64 6.33
N SER A 33 -13.06 15.96 6.52
CA SER A 33 -14.23 16.84 6.49
C SER A 33 -14.61 17.27 5.07
N ASP A 34 -13.74 17.03 4.08
CA ASP A 34 -13.98 17.35 2.67
C ASP A 34 -14.79 16.25 1.97
N GLU A 35 -15.55 16.60 0.93
CA GLU A 35 -16.14 15.62 0.01
C GLU A 35 -15.08 14.84 -0.82
N LYS A 36 -13.82 15.30 -0.81
CA LYS A 36 -12.73 14.76 -1.62
C LYS A 36 -11.71 14.03 -0.76
N ILE A 37 -11.44 12.77 -1.08
CA ILE A 37 -10.39 11.99 -0.41
C ILE A 37 -9.11 12.03 -1.25
N ARG A 38 -8.02 12.57 -0.68
CA ARG A 38 -6.71 12.63 -1.33
C ARG A 38 -5.86 11.45 -0.87
N VAL A 39 -5.40 10.64 -1.82
CA VAL A 39 -4.63 9.41 -1.55
C VAL A 39 -3.33 9.44 -2.34
N LEU A 40 -2.19 9.33 -1.66
CA LEU A 40 -0.88 9.12 -2.27
C LEU A 40 -0.57 7.63 -2.27
N VAL A 41 -0.23 7.05 -3.43
CA VAL A 41 0.15 5.64 -3.55
C VAL A 41 1.56 5.57 -4.10
N TRP A 42 2.47 4.92 -3.37
CA TRP A 42 3.87 4.91 -3.74
C TRP A 42 4.67 3.73 -3.20
N ASN A 43 5.29 2.97 -4.12
CA ASN A 43 6.40 2.10 -3.76
C ASN A 43 7.64 2.98 -3.52
N ILE A 44 8.01 3.16 -2.24
CA ILE A 44 9.08 4.06 -1.80
C ILE A 44 10.47 3.42 -1.91
N PHE A 45 10.56 2.20 -2.46
CA PHE A 45 11.79 1.49 -2.77
C PHE A 45 12.80 1.52 -1.60
N LYS A 46 12.33 1.14 -0.40
CA LYS A 46 13.15 1.05 0.82
C LYS A 46 13.88 2.35 1.15
N GLN A 47 13.30 3.49 0.79
CA GLN A 47 13.90 4.82 1.00
C GLN A 47 15.30 4.97 0.39
N GLN A 48 15.70 4.11 -0.57
CA GLN A 48 17.05 4.12 -1.16
C GLN A 48 17.31 5.32 -2.09
N ARG A 49 16.28 6.12 -2.38
CA ARG A 49 16.37 7.30 -3.24
C ARG A 49 16.47 8.54 -2.38
N ALA A 50 17.52 9.33 -2.56
CA ALA A 50 17.80 10.54 -1.75
C ALA A 50 16.58 11.49 -1.63
N GLU A 51 15.78 11.61 -2.70
CA GLU A 51 14.64 12.53 -2.78
C GLU A 51 13.39 12.06 -2.02
N TRP A 52 13.42 10.91 -1.34
CA TRP A 52 12.17 10.30 -0.88
C TRP A 52 11.38 11.21 0.08
N LYS A 53 12.10 11.93 0.94
CA LYS A 53 11.54 12.85 1.92
C LYS A 53 10.94 14.09 1.26
N SER A 54 11.58 14.60 0.20
CA SER A 54 11.07 15.74 -0.59
C SER A 54 9.73 15.39 -1.23
N VAL A 55 9.63 14.19 -1.82
CA VAL A 55 8.38 13.67 -2.39
C VAL A 55 7.27 13.58 -1.34
N LEU A 56 7.55 13.03 -0.15
CA LEU A 56 6.55 12.96 0.92
C LEU A 56 6.17 14.34 1.47
N ASN A 57 7.12 15.28 1.55
CA ASN A 57 6.82 16.65 1.94
C ASN A 57 5.92 17.37 0.94
N ASN A 58 6.13 17.15 -0.36
CA ASN A 58 5.41 17.86 -1.42
C ASN A 58 4.04 17.25 -1.73
N PHE A 59 3.90 15.94 -1.63
CA PHE A 59 2.66 15.23 -2.02
C PHE A 59 1.98 14.51 -0.87
N GLY A 60 2.73 14.17 0.19
CA GLY A 60 2.20 13.44 1.34
C GLY A 60 1.40 14.35 2.25
N LYS A 61 1.96 15.50 2.68
CA LYS A 61 1.36 16.36 3.72
C LYS A 61 -0.12 16.72 3.48
N ASP A 62 -0.50 16.93 2.23
CA ASP A 62 -1.88 17.26 1.88
C ASP A 62 -2.78 16.02 1.71
N ALA A 63 -2.25 14.81 1.67
CA ALA A 63 -3.02 13.59 1.50
C ALA A 63 -3.66 13.14 2.82
N HIS A 64 -4.92 12.69 2.76
CA HIS A 64 -5.59 12.05 3.90
C HIS A 64 -5.03 10.63 4.15
N LEU A 65 -4.59 9.97 3.08
CA LEU A 65 -4.01 8.63 3.11
C LEU A 65 -2.73 8.58 2.29
N VAL A 66 -1.68 7.96 2.85
CA VAL A 66 -0.46 7.60 2.11
C VAL A 66 -0.23 6.11 2.20
N LEU A 67 -0.26 5.44 1.06
CA LEU A 67 -0.14 4.00 0.91
C LEU A 67 1.24 3.67 0.36
N LEU A 68 2.16 3.32 1.25
CA LEU A 68 3.54 3.01 0.93
C LEU A 68 3.77 1.50 0.77
N GLN A 69 4.51 1.11 -0.26
CA GLN A 69 5.06 -0.24 -0.43
C GLN A 69 6.59 -0.20 -0.34
N GLU A 70 7.20 -1.29 0.12
CA GLU A 70 8.63 -1.37 0.44
C GLU A 70 9.10 -0.34 1.48
N ALA A 71 8.21 0.12 2.35
CA ALA A 71 8.58 1.06 3.41
C ALA A 71 9.39 0.35 4.49
N GLN A 72 10.63 0.78 4.72
CA GLN A 72 11.42 0.40 5.90
C GLN A 72 11.06 1.28 7.10
N THR A 73 11.01 0.68 8.28
CA THR A 73 10.76 1.39 9.55
C THR A 73 12.00 2.16 10.02
N THR A 74 12.54 3.07 9.21
CA THR A 74 13.66 3.92 9.63
C THR A 74 13.16 5.01 10.59
N PRO A 75 14.01 5.52 11.49
CA PRO A 75 13.64 6.63 12.39
C PRO A 75 13.12 7.86 11.65
N GLU A 76 13.67 8.18 10.47
CA GLU A 76 13.27 9.33 9.67
C GLU A 76 11.87 9.17 9.08
N LEU A 77 11.53 7.97 8.59
CA LEU A 77 10.18 7.71 8.07
C LEU A 77 9.17 7.70 9.20
N VAL A 78 9.48 7.07 10.33
CA VAL A 78 8.60 7.06 11.52
C VAL A 78 8.38 8.49 12.00
N ARG A 79 9.44 9.32 12.08
CA ARG A 79 9.31 10.73 12.44
C ARG A 79 8.45 11.50 11.45
N PHE A 80 8.66 11.32 10.14
CA PHE A 80 7.80 11.94 9.13
C PHE A 80 6.34 11.51 9.33
N ALA A 81 6.09 10.23 9.51
CA ALA A 81 4.77 9.66 9.71
C ALA A 81 4.07 10.25 10.94
N THR A 82 4.69 10.19 12.11
CA THR A 82 4.08 10.66 13.36
C THR A 82 4.00 12.18 13.47
N THR A 83 4.79 12.93 12.70
CA THR A 83 4.69 14.40 12.65
C THR A 83 3.52 14.88 11.79
N ASN A 84 3.15 14.13 10.74
CA ASN A 84 2.19 14.59 9.72
C ASN A 84 0.87 13.82 9.74
N TYR A 85 0.77 12.70 10.48
CA TYR A 85 -0.40 11.83 10.51
C TYR A 85 -0.73 11.37 11.92
N LEU A 86 -2.02 11.11 12.17
CA LEU A 86 -2.49 10.63 13.46
C LEU A 86 -2.14 9.16 13.69
N ALA A 87 -2.12 8.36 12.63
CA ALA A 87 -1.76 6.95 12.70
C ALA A 87 -0.89 6.51 11.52
N ALA A 88 0.08 5.65 11.82
CA ALA A 88 0.87 4.92 10.83
C ALA A 88 0.85 3.43 11.14
N ASP A 89 0.19 2.65 10.29
CA ASP A 89 0.06 1.20 10.44
C ASP A 89 0.96 0.47 9.43
N GLN A 90 1.76 -0.48 9.90
CA GLN A 90 2.72 -1.21 9.08
C GLN A 90 2.60 -2.73 9.24
N VAL A 91 2.67 -3.42 8.11
CA VAL A 91 2.80 -4.88 8.03
C VAL A 91 4.22 -5.21 7.56
N PRO A 92 5.16 -5.50 8.48
CA PRO A 92 6.50 -5.90 8.11
C PRO A 92 6.45 -7.24 7.37
N ALA A 93 7.16 -7.30 6.24
CA ALA A 93 7.16 -8.42 5.31
C ALA A 93 8.51 -9.16 5.30
N LEU A 94 9.57 -8.55 5.83
CA LEU A 94 10.87 -9.20 6.01
C LEU A 94 11.43 -8.83 7.37
N VAL A 95 11.79 -9.82 8.18
CA VAL A 95 12.49 -9.60 9.46
C VAL A 95 13.99 -9.85 9.23
N LEU A 96 14.65 -8.92 8.52
CA LEU A 96 16.12 -8.86 8.47
C LEU A 96 16.63 -7.88 9.55
N PRO A 97 17.90 -7.98 10.01
CA PRO A 97 18.29 -7.60 11.38
C PRO A 97 18.30 -6.10 11.73
N GLN A 98 17.89 -5.17 10.87
CA GLN A 98 17.94 -3.74 11.22
C GLN A 98 16.66 -2.96 10.95
N HIS A 99 15.99 -3.11 9.79
CA HIS A 99 14.67 -2.50 9.58
C HIS A 99 13.77 -3.37 8.69
N PRO A 100 12.64 -3.87 9.21
CA PRO A 100 11.73 -4.65 8.40
C PRO A 100 11.08 -3.76 7.32
N SER A 101 11.00 -4.28 6.10
CA SER A 101 10.32 -3.63 4.96
C SER A 101 8.95 -4.26 4.72
N GLY A 102 7.97 -3.48 4.29
CA GLY A 102 6.65 -3.99 3.97
C GLY A 102 5.72 -2.89 3.43
N VAL A 103 4.42 -3.07 3.65
CA VAL A 103 3.43 -2.02 3.39
C VAL A 103 3.20 -1.17 4.64
N MET A 104 3.03 0.14 4.44
CA MET A 104 2.70 1.10 5.49
C MET A 104 1.59 2.03 5.02
N THR A 105 0.57 2.22 5.84
CA THR A 105 -0.52 3.18 5.60
C THR A 105 -0.42 4.30 6.63
N LEU A 106 -0.24 5.54 6.14
CA LEU A 106 -0.32 6.76 6.95
C LEU A 106 -1.72 7.36 6.78
N ALA A 107 -2.34 7.79 7.87
CA ALA A 107 -3.71 8.30 7.86
C ALA A 107 -3.89 9.54 8.72
N SER A 108 -4.68 10.50 8.21
CA SER A 108 -5.10 11.70 8.94
C SER A 108 -6.07 11.41 10.08
N THR A 109 -6.53 10.16 10.23
CA THR A 109 -7.33 9.68 11.36
C THR A 109 -6.93 8.26 11.78
N HIS A 110 -7.33 7.85 12.97
CA HIS A 110 -7.16 6.47 13.44
C HIS A 110 -8.15 5.56 12.72
N PRO A 111 -7.71 4.41 12.17
CA PRO A 111 -8.66 3.44 11.62
C PRO A 111 -9.40 2.72 12.74
N VAL A 112 -10.68 2.44 12.50
CA VAL A 112 -11.53 1.65 13.40
C VAL A 112 -11.31 0.14 13.23
N TYR A 113 -10.68 -0.27 12.12
CA TYR A 113 -10.29 -1.65 11.83
C TYR A 113 -8.91 -1.68 11.17
N CYS A 114 -8.06 -2.64 11.54
CA CYS A 114 -6.73 -2.81 10.97
C CYS A 114 -6.37 -4.30 10.92
N CYS A 115 -6.29 -4.88 9.73
CA CYS A 115 -6.01 -6.29 9.51
C CYS A 115 -4.74 -6.46 8.65
N PRO A 116 -3.66 -7.02 9.22
CA PRO A 116 -2.45 -7.33 8.49
C PRO A 116 -2.61 -8.65 7.73
N LEU A 117 -2.41 -8.64 6.41
CA LEU A 117 -2.39 -9.84 5.57
C LEU A 117 -0.96 -10.12 5.11
N ARG A 118 -0.52 -11.38 5.20
CA ARG A 118 0.83 -11.80 4.82
C ARG A 118 0.79 -13.08 4.00
N GLU A 119 1.45 -13.04 2.86
CA GLU A 119 1.72 -14.22 2.04
C GLU A 119 3.23 -14.49 2.04
N ARG A 120 3.64 -15.75 2.26
CA ARG A 120 5.06 -16.13 2.17
C ARG A 120 5.39 -16.50 0.72
N GLU A 121 6.33 -15.79 0.09
CA GLU A 121 6.77 -16.17 -1.27
C GLU A 121 7.45 -17.55 -1.25
N PRO A 122 7.04 -18.51 -2.11
CA PRO A 122 7.52 -19.91 -2.05
C PRO A 122 9.01 -20.08 -2.34
N ILE A 123 9.62 -19.20 -3.14
CA ILE A 123 11.00 -19.37 -3.63
C ILE A 123 11.98 -18.46 -2.90
N LEU A 124 11.67 -17.17 -2.77
CA LEU A 124 12.62 -16.17 -2.26
C LEU A 124 12.39 -15.79 -0.79
N ARG A 125 11.38 -16.38 -0.13
CA ARG A 125 11.00 -16.07 1.28
C ARG A 125 10.80 -14.58 1.57
N LEU A 126 10.65 -13.73 0.54
CA LEU A 126 10.29 -12.33 0.69
C LEU A 126 8.80 -12.33 1.00
N ALA A 127 8.38 -12.14 2.26
CA ALA A 127 6.95 -12.04 2.50
C ALA A 127 6.44 -10.79 1.78
N LYS A 128 5.27 -10.92 1.19
CA LYS A 128 4.57 -9.85 0.51
C LYS A 128 3.30 -9.63 1.29
N SER A 129 3.05 -8.37 1.62
CA SER A 129 2.00 -8.01 2.56
C SER A 129 0.96 -7.13 1.92
N ALA A 130 -0.25 -7.27 2.45
CA ALA A 130 -1.30 -6.29 2.29
C ALA A 130 -1.73 -5.80 3.68
N LEU A 131 -2.26 -4.59 3.72
CA LEU A 131 -2.82 -3.99 4.92
C LEU A 131 -4.23 -3.51 4.59
N VAL A 132 -5.20 -4.05 5.31
CA VAL A 132 -6.59 -3.60 5.25
C VAL A 132 -6.85 -2.69 6.45
N THR A 133 -7.24 -1.45 6.19
CA THR A 133 -7.70 -0.51 7.22
C THR A 133 -9.08 0.02 6.89
N VAL A 134 -9.86 0.37 7.92
CA VAL A 134 -11.19 0.96 7.73
C VAL A 134 -11.29 2.28 8.48
N TYR A 135 -11.83 3.30 7.81
CA TYR A 135 -11.95 4.64 8.34
C TYR A 135 -13.40 5.14 8.24
N PRO A 136 -13.91 5.85 9.26
CA PRO A 136 -15.21 6.49 9.17
C PRO A 136 -15.19 7.65 8.18
N LEU A 137 -16.30 7.84 7.47
CA LEU A 137 -16.59 9.00 6.63
C LEU A 137 -17.62 9.91 7.32
N PRO A 138 -17.74 11.20 6.91
CA PRO A 138 -18.69 12.13 7.51
C PRO A 138 -20.16 11.70 7.43
N ASP A 139 -20.52 10.86 6.45
CA ASP A 139 -21.87 10.37 6.21
C ASP A 139 -22.13 9.00 6.89
N MET A 140 -21.39 8.69 7.96
CA MET A 140 -21.47 7.45 8.74
C MET A 140 -21.06 6.17 7.98
N ARG A 141 -20.74 6.27 6.70
CA ARG A 141 -20.20 5.12 5.96
C ARG A 141 -18.77 4.84 6.37
N LEU A 142 -18.35 3.60 6.16
CA LEU A 142 -17.00 3.14 6.41
C LEU A 142 -16.25 2.99 5.09
N LEU A 143 -15.08 3.60 4.97
CA LEU A 143 -14.17 3.43 3.85
C LEU A 143 -13.14 2.35 4.18
N MET A 144 -13.18 1.24 3.44
CA MET A 144 -12.12 0.25 3.46
C MET A 144 -10.98 0.66 2.53
N VAL A 145 -9.75 0.53 3.00
CA VAL A 145 -8.53 0.82 2.27
C VAL A 145 -7.64 -0.41 2.30
N VAL A 146 -7.30 -0.93 1.14
CA VAL A 146 -6.39 -2.05 0.95
C VAL A 146 -5.10 -1.54 0.32
N ASN A 147 -4.03 -1.52 1.10
CA ASN A 147 -2.67 -1.24 0.63
C ASN A 147 -1.97 -2.56 0.30
N ILE A 148 -1.75 -2.86 -0.98
CA ILE A 148 -1.18 -4.12 -1.45
C ILE A 148 0.23 -3.95 -2.00
N HIS A 149 1.12 -4.86 -1.63
CA HIS A 149 2.34 -5.14 -2.36
C HIS A 149 2.34 -6.62 -2.76
N ALA A 150 1.86 -6.92 -3.97
CA ALA A 150 1.61 -8.28 -4.41
C ALA A 150 2.92 -9.05 -4.69
N VAL A 151 2.84 -10.38 -4.69
CA VAL A 151 3.99 -11.27 -4.95
C VAL A 151 4.69 -10.95 -6.25
N ASN A 152 6.02 -10.87 -6.24
CA ASN A 152 6.79 -10.61 -7.45
C ASN A 152 7.19 -11.92 -8.14
N PHE A 153 7.75 -12.87 -7.40
CA PHE A 153 8.26 -14.13 -7.95
C PHE A 153 7.43 -15.32 -7.49
N SER A 154 6.66 -15.89 -8.42
CA SER A 154 5.91 -17.14 -8.24
C SER A 154 6.04 -17.98 -9.49
N LEU A 155 6.15 -19.31 -9.35
CA LEU A 155 5.92 -20.22 -10.47
C LEU A 155 4.42 -20.18 -10.80
N GLY A 156 4.08 -19.68 -11.99
CA GLY A 156 2.70 -19.53 -12.42
C GLY A 156 1.91 -18.40 -11.73
N VAL A 157 0.61 -18.37 -12.01
CA VAL A 157 -0.34 -17.33 -11.55
C VAL A 157 -1.12 -17.72 -10.29
N ASP A 158 -0.99 -18.96 -9.83
CA ASP A 158 -1.84 -19.50 -8.76
C ASP A 158 -1.51 -18.87 -7.41
N VAL A 159 -0.23 -18.73 -7.06
CA VAL A 159 0.20 -18.04 -5.83
C VAL A 159 -0.25 -16.58 -5.85
N TYR A 160 -0.17 -15.92 -7.01
CA TYR A 160 -0.65 -14.56 -7.19
C TYR A 160 -2.16 -14.47 -6.96
N SER A 161 -2.93 -15.40 -7.50
CA SER A 161 -4.40 -15.42 -7.37
C SER A 161 -4.82 -15.77 -5.94
N LYS A 162 -4.16 -16.73 -5.30
CA LYS A 162 -4.39 -17.12 -3.89
C LYS A 162 -4.14 -15.96 -2.93
N GLN A 163 -3.12 -15.14 -3.18
CA GLN A 163 -2.85 -13.94 -2.37
C GLN A 163 -4.03 -12.95 -2.38
N LEU A 164 -4.81 -12.89 -3.46
CA LEU A 164 -5.96 -12.00 -3.57
C LEU A 164 -7.18 -12.51 -2.79
N LEU A 165 -7.29 -13.83 -2.52
CA LEU A 165 -8.47 -14.41 -1.88
C LEU A 165 -8.76 -13.81 -0.49
N PRO A 166 -7.80 -13.73 0.45
CA PRO A 166 -8.07 -13.13 1.76
C PRO A 166 -8.46 -11.64 1.67
N ILE A 167 -8.01 -10.93 0.62
CA ILE A 167 -8.43 -9.55 0.37
C ILE A 167 -9.89 -9.54 -0.10
N GLY A 168 -10.25 -10.43 -1.03
CA GLY A 168 -11.62 -10.61 -1.48
C GLY A 168 -12.57 -10.91 -0.34
N ASP A 169 -12.17 -11.78 0.59
CA ASP A 169 -12.96 -12.09 1.79
C ASP A 169 -13.21 -10.84 2.64
N GLN A 170 -12.21 -9.97 2.84
CA GLN A 170 -12.42 -8.71 3.56
C GLN A 170 -13.40 -7.78 2.81
N ILE A 171 -13.22 -7.64 1.50
CA ILE A 171 -14.07 -6.77 0.68
C ILE A 171 -15.52 -7.28 0.66
N ALA A 172 -15.74 -8.59 0.55
CA ALA A 172 -17.07 -9.19 0.50
C ALA A 172 -17.89 -8.97 1.78
N HIS A 173 -17.23 -8.81 2.94
CA HIS A 173 -17.89 -8.53 4.21
C HIS A 173 -18.04 -7.02 4.51
N HIS A 174 -17.64 -6.15 3.60
CA HIS A 174 -17.70 -4.69 3.77
C HIS A 174 -18.73 -4.04 2.87
N SER A 175 -19.70 -3.35 3.47
CA SER A 175 -20.81 -2.73 2.73
C SER A 175 -20.53 -1.28 2.27
N GLY A 176 -19.41 -0.70 2.66
CA GLY A 176 -19.05 0.68 2.32
C GLY A 176 -18.15 0.81 1.10
N PRO A 177 -17.72 2.03 0.74
CA PRO A 177 -16.73 2.22 -0.31
C PRO A 177 -15.41 1.50 -0.02
N VAL A 178 -14.72 1.08 -1.09
CA VAL A 178 -13.42 0.40 -1.03
C VAL A 178 -12.43 1.11 -1.93
N ILE A 179 -11.23 1.35 -1.42
CA ILE A 179 -10.04 1.75 -2.18
C ILE A 179 -9.04 0.60 -2.10
N MET A 180 -8.70 0.00 -3.22
CA MET A 180 -7.62 -0.99 -3.32
C MET A 180 -6.49 -0.46 -4.19
N ALA A 181 -5.29 -0.39 -3.61
CA ALA A 181 -4.21 0.38 -4.18
C ALA A 181 -2.83 -0.15 -3.78
N GLY A 182 -1.86 0.03 -4.65
CA GLY A 182 -0.46 -0.25 -4.35
C GLY A 182 0.28 -0.84 -5.53
N ASP A 183 1.28 -1.66 -5.23
CA ASP A 183 2.07 -2.35 -6.24
C ASP A 183 1.50 -3.75 -6.46
N PHE A 184 0.65 -3.85 -7.48
CA PHE A 184 -0.02 -5.09 -7.85
C PHE A 184 0.90 -6.12 -8.52
N ASN A 185 2.16 -5.82 -8.86
CA ASN A 185 3.09 -6.72 -9.55
C ASN A 185 2.47 -7.53 -10.72
N ALA A 186 1.51 -6.92 -11.44
CA ALA A 186 0.76 -7.52 -12.54
C ALA A 186 1.46 -7.27 -13.89
N TRP A 187 2.71 -7.70 -14.05
CA TRP A 187 3.52 -7.41 -15.24
C TRP A 187 3.30 -8.40 -16.40
N SER A 188 2.67 -9.55 -16.15
CA SER A 188 2.36 -10.57 -17.17
C SER A 188 0.88 -10.63 -17.51
N ARG A 189 0.55 -11.09 -18.74
CA ARG A 189 -0.85 -11.28 -19.17
C ARG A 189 -1.66 -12.15 -18.19
N PRO A 190 -1.16 -13.31 -17.70
CA PRO A 190 -1.89 -14.10 -16.71
C PRO A 190 -2.21 -13.34 -15.42
N ARG A 191 -1.24 -12.61 -14.85
CA ARG A 191 -1.44 -11.84 -13.61
C ARG A 191 -2.40 -10.68 -13.80
N MET A 192 -2.31 -10.01 -14.95
CA MET A 192 -3.25 -8.98 -15.36
C MET A 192 -4.68 -9.51 -15.45
N ASN A 193 -4.86 -10.68 -16.06
CA ASN A 193 -6.16 -11.33 -16.18
C ASN A 193 -6.71 -11.74 -14.81
N ALA A 194 -5.86 -12.28 -13.92
CA ALA A 194 -6.22 -12.60 -12.55
C ALA A 194 -6.66 -11.35 -11.76
N LEU A 195 -5.90 -10.25 -11.86
CA LEU A 195 -6.25 -8.98 -11.22
C LEU A 195 -7.57 -8.41 -11.74
N TYR A 196 -7.80 -8.42 -13.06
CA TYR A 196 -9.06 -7.94 -13.63
C TYR A 196 -10.24 -8.85 -13.28
N ARG A 197 -10.02 -10.17 -13.19
CA ARG A 197 -11.06 -11.11 -12.73
C ARG A 197 -11.46 -10.79 -11.29
N PHE A 198 -10.47 -10.69 -10.39
CA PHE A 198 -10.68 -10.29 -9.01
C PHE A 198 -11.41 -8.94 -8.91
N ALA A 199 -10.94 -7.93 -9.66
CA ALA A 199 -11.57 -6.62 -9.66
C ALA A 199 -13.05 -6.68 -10.10
N ARG A 200 -13.38 -7.48 -11.12
CA ARG A 200 -14.77 -7.67 -11.55
C ARG A 200 -15.61 -8.39 -10.49
N GLU A 201 -15.10 -9.47 -9.92
CA GLU A 201 -15.79 -10.24 -8.85
C GLU A 201 -16.10 -9.35 -7.64
N MET A 202 -15.16 -8.47 -7.28
CA MET A 202 -15.32 -7.51 -6.19
C MET A 202 -16.00 -6.19 -6.61
N SER A 203 -16.51 -6.08 -7.84
CA SER A 203 -17.13 -4.87 -8.40
C SER A 203 -16.25 -3.61 -8.40
N LEU A 204 -14.93 -3.78 -8.31
CA LEU A 204 -13.95 -2.71 -8.36
C LEU A 204 -13.74 -2.18 -9.78
N ARG A 205 -13.59 -0.86 -9.91
CA ARG A 205 -13.28 -0.17 -11.16
C ARG A 205 -11.86 0.39 -11.14
N GLU A 206 -11.09 0.11 -12.18
CA GLU A 206 -9.76 0.69 -12.34
C GLU A 206 -9.84 2.21 -12.56
N VAL A 207 -9.06 2.97 -11.81
CA VAL A 207 -8.86 4.41 -12.05
C VAL A 207 -7.60 4.59 -12.87
N ARG A 208 -7.75 5.22 -14.03
CA ARG A 208 -6.61 5.53 -14.90
C ARG A 208 -5.99 6.86 -14.50
N PHE A 209 -4.69 6.83 -14.19
CA PHE A 209 -3.89 8.04 -14.04
C PHE A 209 -3.50 8.56 -15.43
N PHE A 210 -3.82 9.82 -15.73
CA PHE A 210 -3.24 10.49 -16.89
C PHE A 210 -1.73 10.66 -16.68
N ARG A 211 -0.92 9.87 -17.38
CA ARG A 211 0.54 10.09 -17.48
C ARG A 211 0.81 11.04 -18.64
N ARG A 212 1.44 12.19 -18.37
CA ARG A 212 2.36 12.79 -19.35
C ARG A 212 3.61 11.91 -19.39
N SER A 213 3.71 11.08 -20.43
CA SER A 213 4.95 10.50 -20.99
C SER A 213 5.95 9.82 -20.03
N ALA A 214 5.92 8.49 -19.96
CA ALA A 214 7.17 7.73 -19.74
C ALA A 214 7.14 6.38 -20.50
N PRO A 215 8.29 5.83 -20.94
CA PRO A 215 8.32 4.73 -21.90
C PRO A 215 7.91 3.38 -21.30
N PRO A 216 7.49 2.41 -22.14
CA PRO A 216 6.72 1.23 -21.74
C PRO A 216 7.54 0.06 -21.19
N ARG A 217 8.85 0.21 -20.99
CA ARG A 217 9.71 -0.90 -20.60
C ARG A 217 10.08 -0.76 -19.12
N PHE A 218 9.61 -1.71 -18.31
CA PHE A 218 9.97 -1.98 -16.91
C PHE A 218 9.17 -1.40 -15.73
N TRP A 219 8.09 -0.65 -15.96
CA TRP A 219 7.19 -0.25 -14.86
C TRP A 219 5.79 -0.81 -15.13
N SER A 220 5.38 -1.84 -14.38
CA SER A 220 3.96 -2.08 -14.22
C SER A 220 3.38 -0.81 -13.58
N PRO A 221 2.39 -0.14 -14.18
CA PRO A 221 1.76 0.99 -13.52
C PRO A 221 1.24 0.48 -12.17
N ALA A 222 1.57 1.18 -11.08
CA ALA A 222 0.79 1.02 -9.85
C ALA A 222 -0.66 1.30 -10.25
N ARG A 223 -1.48 0.25 -10.23
CA ARG A 223 -2.89 0.34 -10.57
C ARG A 223 -3.65 0.81 -9.35
N PHE A 224 -4.86 1.25 -9.55
CA PHE A 224 -5.73 1.70 -8.47
C PHE A 224 -7.13 1.26 -8.82
N CYS A 225 -7.81 0.66 -7.87
CA CYS A 225 -9.13 0.07 -8.05
C CYS A 225 -10.07 0.63 -6.96
N VAL A 226 -11.28 1.02 -7.33
CA VAL A 226 -12.27 1.63 -6.42
C VAL A 226 -13.62 0.95 -6.58
N LEU A 227 -14.25 0.60 -5.45
CA LEU A 227 -15.68 0.28 -5.41
C LEU A 227 -16.48 1.59 -5.36
N PRO A 228 -17.51 1.77 -6.21
CA PRO A 228 -18.34 2.98 -6.21
C PRO A 228 -18.88 3.32 -4.80
N GLY A 229 -18.86 4.61 -4.45
CA GLY A 229 -19.34 5.09 -3.15
C GLY A 229 -18.57 6.31 -2.63
N VAL A 230 -17.31 6.49 -3.03
CA VAL A 230 -16.57 7.75 -2.79
C VAL A 230 -16.95 8.75 -3.89
N LYS A 231 -17.52 9.90 -3.53
CA LYS A 231 -17.96 10.92 -4.51
C LYS A 231 -16.80 11.39 -5.39
N ARG A 232 -15.63 11.66 -4.80
CA ARG A 232 -14.42 12.11 -5.52
C ARG A 232 -13.14 11.69 -4.78
N ALA A 233 -12.40 10.71 -5.31
CA ALA A 233 -11.06 10.38 -4.84
C ALA A 233 -10.02 10.97 -5.80
N ARG A 234 -9.07 11.77 -5.29
CA ARG A 234 -7.90 12.22 -6.08
C ARG A 234 -6.70 11.41 -5.65
N CYS A 235 -6.23 10.58 -6.56
CA CYS A 235 -5.05 9.76 -6.32
C CYS A 235 -3.85 10.39 -7.00
N LEU A 236 -2.74 10.46 -6.28
CA LEU A 236 -1.44 10.88 -6.81
C LEU A 236 -0.50 9.69 -6.81
N ARG A 237 0.23 9.54 -7.92
CA ARG A 237 1.31 8.58 -8.03
C ARG A 237 2.63 9.34 -8.04
N ALA A 238 3.46 9.10 -7.03
CA ALA A 238 4.85 9.50 -7.11
C ALA A 238 5.62 8.51 -8.00
N GLY A 239 6.30 9.03 -9.02
CA GLY A 239 7.17 8.27 -9.91
C GLY A 239 8.52 8.94 -10.00
N TYR A 240 9.59 8.16 -10.09
CA TYR A 240 10.92 8.71 -10.26
C TYR A 240 11.14 9.12 -11.73
N PRO A 241 11.70 10.33 -12.00
CA PRO A 241 12.29 10.62 -13.30
C PRO A 241 13.43 9.61 -13.58
N ARG A 242 13.59 9.18 -14.84
CA ARG A 242 14.74 8.34 -15.22
C ARG A 242 16.03 9.11 -15.02
N LEU A 243 16.94 8.60 -14.19
CA LEU A 243 18.37 8.86 -14.36
C LEU A 243 18.82 8.16 -15.64
N ARG A 244 19.38 8.90 -16.60
CA ARG A 244 20.16 8.32 -17.71
C ARG A 244 21.24 7.44 -17.07
N SER A 245 21.35 6.19 -17.52
CA SER A 245 22.48 5.33 -17.17
C SER A 245 23.77 6.04 -17.55
N GLN A 246 24.61 6.35 -16.56
CA GLN A 246 26.03 6.57 -16.82
C GLN A 246 26.66 5.23 -17.26
N PRO A 247 27.62 5.24 -18.21
CA PRO A 247 28.22 4.03 -18.74
C PRO A 247 29.02 3.31 -17.65
N ALA A 248 28.87 1.99 -17.60
CA ALA A 248 29.62 1.11 -16.73
C ALA A 248 31.14 1.25 -17.00
N THR A 249 31.89 1.67 -16.00
CA THR A 249 33.35 1.55 -16.00
C THR A 249 33.73 0.07 -15.91
N ARG A 250 34.36 -0.42 -16.97
CA ARG A 250 35.09 -1.69 -17.04
C ARG A 250 36.33 -1.67 -16.11
N ARG A 251 36.75 -2.89 -15.71
CA ARG A 251 38.00 -3.30 -15.01
C ARG A 251 37.93 -3.08 -13.49
N ILE A 252 38.31 -4.03 -12.63
CA ILE A 252 39.49 -4.90 -12.68
C ILE A 252 39.17 -6.28 -12.09
N GLN A 253 39.42 -7.35 -12.85
CA GLN A 253 39.84 -8.66 -12.32
C GLN A 253 41.37 -8.63 -12.28
N SER A 254 41.96 -8.98 -11.13
CA SER A 254 43.13 -9.87 -10.98
C SER A 254 43.84 -9.59 -9.66
N ARG A 255 43.84 -10.56 -8.75
CA ARG A 255 45.04 -11.16 -8.15
C ARG A 255 44.62 -12.17 -7.09
N GLN A 256 44.66 -13.44 -7.47
CA GLN A 256 45.12 -14.52 -6.59
C GLN A 256 46.64 -14.60 -6.76
N ALA A 257 47.35 -14.51 -5.63
CA ALA A 257 48.62 -15.13 -5.27
C ALA A 257 49.03 -14.49 -3.94
#